data_AF-A0A8H7VFH0-F1
#
_entry.id   AF-A0A8H7VFH0-F1
#
_cell.length_a   1.000
_cell.length_b   1.000
_cell.length_c   1.000
_cell.angle_alpha   90.00
_cell.angle_beta   90.00
_cell.angle_gamma   90.00
#
_symmetry.space_group_name_H-M   'P 1'
#
loop_
_entity.id
_entity.type
_entity.pdbx_description
1 polymer ?
#
loop_
_entity_poly.entity_id
_entity_poly.type
_entity_poly.pdbx_seq_one_letter_code
_entity_poly.pdbx_strand_id
1 'polypeptide(L)'
;MAGDIKYLEAISASIQKIANEDKVVDWDDFVREERDLIISSYNGDNLNSFKGDWKRRFKNTLSHLNLSMEITSGERNAWKNLITDKIKVSRKPSTIQSSTSSTTNSSKHNNLISEEQRINVLKLYDDLNNENKWKLACSGRYVEDIMKEVVKTAKYEHPSASFIFDLADPIWLSKFTKDEFKEIKYFNNKKPEKINKELEEYIDSFDKEELKTARDYYNEASKKKFEFGGSYDQRWIQRSITDAAELFEFNDIINLVDFSEGDLLHHVWLFVYNCFRSGGIEAKLGERGSVASALGRNEKRGLEAVERRERKASGAKVDILFKVGGIHEVGCSEVGKDNVLAIDDKYLDDGMIKLPKTLRHMLKELVQVNPCKINELYTVGFLMMGLEMELVIMDIPAGNTITRISRSKRYPFPSKASNIGKDLPPLLEATLLGKQLMESLTKLIDTRKRKAFVLFDEDDDGSTTTIPNCFENNLSK
;
A
#
# COMPACT_ATOMS: atom_id res chain seq x y z
N MET A 1 44.29 6.08 1.34
CA MET A 1 45.09 6.93 0.44
C MET A 1 46.06 6.15 -0.47
N ALA A 2 46.59 4.98 -0.09
CA ALA A 2 47.46 4.18 -0.98
C ALA A 2 46.75 3.44 -2.15
N GLY A 3 45.42 3.36 -2.14
CA GLY A 3 44.64 2.65 -3.17
C GLY A 3 44.29 3.47 -4.42
N ASP A 4 44.23 4.81 -4.32
CA ASP A 4 43.83 5.67 -5.45
C ASP A 4 45.00 6.00 -6.39
N ILE A 5 46.25 5.92 -5.92
CA ILE A 5 47.46 6.24 -6.72
C ILE A 5 47.66 5.22 -7.86
N LYS A 6 47.35 3.93 -7.64
CA LYS A 6 47.50 2.88 -8.66
C LYS A 6 46.60 3.07 -9.89
N TYR A 7 45.43 3.69 -9.72
CA TYR A 7 44.48 3.87 -10.82
C TYR A 7 44.76 5.13 -11.63
N LEU A 8 45.38 6.14 -11.02
CA LEU A 8 45.73 7.38 -11.70
C LEU A 8 46.65 7.11 -12.90
N GLU A 9 47.76 6.38 -12.67
CA GLU A 9 48.69 6.01 -13.74
C GLU A 9 48.04 5.05 -14.76
N ALA A 10 47.24 4.09 -14.28
CA ALA A 10 46.63 3.06 -15.12
C ALA A 10 45.66 3.60 -16.18
N ILE A 11 44.92 4.68 -15.86
CA ILE A 11 43.88 5.20 -16.76
C ILE A 11 44.21 6.55 -17.39
N SER A 12 45.33 7.18 -17.00
CA SER A 12 45.74 8.49 -17.55
C SER A 12 46.01 8.43 -19.05
N ALA A 13 46.69 7.38 -19.53
CA ALA A 13 47.00 7.21 -20.95
C ALA A 13 45.71 7.11 -21.79
N SER A 14 44.72 6.37 -21.30
CA SER A 14 43.45 6.17 -21.97
C SER A 14 42.60 7.42 -21.99
N ILE A 15 42.59 8.18 -20.88
CA ILE A 15 41.92 9.49 -20.80
C ILE A 15 42.56 10.51 -21.75
N GLN A 16 43.89 10.54 -21.88
CA GLN A 16 44.57 11.41 -22.84
C GLN A 16 44.28 11.01 -24.29
N LYS A 17 44.16 9.70 -24.57
CA LYS A 17 43.85 9.18 -25.91
C LYS A 17 42.46 9.58 -26.40
N ILE A 18 41.48 9.66 -25.49
CA ILE A 18 40.08 10.00 -25.82
C ILE A 18 39.75 11.48 -25.63
N ALA A 19 40.70 12.29 -25.16
CA ALA A 19 40.52 13.73 -25.05
C ALA A 19 40.45 14.37 -26.44
N ASN A 20 39.43 15.20 -26.65
CA ASN A 20 39.29 15.94 -27.90
C ASN A 20 40.23 17.16 -27.93
N GLU A 21 40.24 17.89 -29.05
CA GLU A 21 41.07 19.09 -29.25
C GLU A 21 40.78 20.20 -28.20
N ASP A 22 39.56 20.22 -27.66
CA ASP A 22 39.12 21.15 -26.61
C ASP A 22 39.46 20.69 -25.19
N LYS A 23 40.24 19.62 -25.03
CA LYS A 23 40.60 19.01 -23.73
C LYS A 23 39.40 18.52 -22.92
N VAL A 24 38.32 18.15 -23.61
CA VAL A 24 37.11 17.57 -23.03
C VAL A 24 37.11 16.07 -23.22
N VAL A 25 36.62 15.34 -22.22
CA VAL A 25 36.50 13.88 -22.26
C VAL A 25 35.08 13.45 -21.86
N ASP A 26 34.51 12.56 -22.68
CA ASP A 26 33.22 11.94 -22.39
C ASP A 26 33.36 10.69 -21.50
N TRP A 27 32.40 10.51 -20.59
CA TRP A 27 32.38 9.38 -19.65
C TRP A 27 32.06 8.07 -20.35
N ASP A 28 31.15 8.06 -21.32
CA ASP A 28 30.78 6.84 -22.03
C ASP A 28 31.91 6.36 -22.95
N ASP A 29 32.71 7.27 -23.52
CA ASP A 29 33.90 6.90 -24.31
C ASP A 29 35.03 6.35 -23.41
N PHE A 30 35.22 6.93 -22.22
CA PHE A 30 36.09 6.35 -21.21
C PHE A 30 35.68 4.94 -20.81
N VAL A 31 34.38 4.72 -20.55
CA VAL A 31 33.85 3.39 -20.17
C VAL A 31 34.02 2.37 -21.29
N ARG A 32 34.02 2.79 -22.56
CA ARG A 32 34.29 1.91 -23.71
C ARG A 32 35.77 1.52 -23.79
N GLU A 33 36.66 2.49 -23.64
CA GLU A 33 38.11 2.28 -23.72
C GLU A 33 38.61 1.41 -22.56
N GLU A 34 38.18 1.70 -21.33
CA GLU A 34 38.63 1.00 -20.12
C GLU A 34 37.74 -0.18 -19.72
N ARG A 35 36.91 -0.66 -20.64
CA ARG A 35 35.89 -1.67 -20.36
C ARG A 35 36.46 -2.91 -19.66
N ASP A 36 37.52 -3.49 -20.22
CA ASP A 36 38.06 -4.76 -19.74
C ASP A 36 38.76 -4.60 -18.38
N LEU A 37 39.45 -3.47 -18.17
CA LEU A 37 40.03 -3.13 -16.87
C LEU A 37 38.93 -2.96 -15.82
N ILE A 38 37.88 -2.20 -16.13
CA ILE A 38 36.73 -2.00 -15.24
C ILE A 38 36.11 -3.35 -14.87
N ILE A 39 35.81 -4.22 -15.84
CA ILE A 39 35.22 -5.54 -15.57
C ILE A 39 36.16 -6.41 -14.71
N SER A 40 37.44 -6.49 -15.04
CA SER A 40 38.42 -7.31 -14.31
C SER A 40 38.68 -6.85 -12.88
N SER A 41 38.50 -5.56 -12.60
CA SER A 41 38.69 -4.94 -11.28
C SER A 41 37.51 -5.15 -10.34
N TYR A 42 36.42 -5.75 -10.83
CA TYR A 42 35.21 -5.96 -10.04
C TYR A 42 35.44 -7.02 -8.95
N ASN A 43 35.46 -6.57 -7.71
CA ASN A 43 35.73 -7.36 -6.51
C ASN A 43 34.46 -7.98 -5.88
N GLY A 44 33.30 -7.81 -6.52
CA GLY A 44 32.01 -8.29 -6.00
C GLY A 44 31.16 -7.24 -5.28
N ASP A 45 31.65 -6.01 -5.11
CA ASP A 45 30.94 -4.90 -4.45
C ASP A 45 29.62 -4.52 -5.13
N ASN A 46 28.78 -3.73 -4.46
CA ASN A 46 27.54 -3.22 -5.06
C ASN A 46 27.83 -2.46 -6.37
N LEU A 47 27.13 -2.80 -7.46
CA LEU A 47 27.39 -2.24 -8.80
C LEU A 47 27.23 -0.71 -8.87
N ASN A 48 26.36 -0.12 -8.04
CA ASN A 48 26.20 1.34 -7.97
C ASN A 48 27.37 1.99 -7.23
N SER A 49 27.83 1.40 -6.12
CA SER A 49 29.04 1.87 -5.43
C SER A 49 30.28 1.73 -6.31
N PHE A 50 30.40 0.58 -6.99
CA PHE A 50 31.48 0.32 -7.95
C PHE A 50 31.49 1.33 -9.10
N LYS A 51 30.32 1.67 -9.65
CA LYS A 51 30.17 2.77 -10.63
C LYS A 51 30.58 4.11 -10.04
N GLY A 52 30.16 4.41 -8.82
CA GLY A 52 30.50 5.64 -8.12
C GLY A 52 32.01 5.79 -7.95
N ASP A 53 32.70 4.72 -7.57
CA ASP A 53 34.15 4.69 -7.40
C ASP A 53 34.90 4.95 -8.71
N TRP A 54 34.48 4.30 -9.79
CA TRP A 54 35.05 4.53 -11.12
C TRP A 54 34.77 5.94 -11.65
N LYS A 55 33.57 6.49 -11.41
CA LYS A 55 33.25 7.87 -11.78
C LYS A 55 34.08 8.87 -10.98
N ARG A 56 34.37 8.58 -9.72
CA ARG A 56 35.28 9.38 -8.87
C ARG A 56 36.72 9.32 -9.37
N ARG A 57 37.23 8.12 -9.70
CA ARG A 57 38.58 7.95 -10.26
C ARG A 57 38.76 8.70 -11.56
N PHE A 58 37.81 8.57 -12.48
CA PHE A 58 37.79 9.32 -13.74
C PHE A 58 37.84 10.84 -13.51
N LYS A 59 36.96 11.38 -12.65
CA LYS A 59 36.96 12.81 -12.30
C LYS A 59 38.28 13.27 -11.68
N ASN A 60 38.87 12.46 -10.79
CA ASN A 60 40.14 12.78 -10.16
C ASN A 60 41.29 12.80 -11.18
N THR A 61 41.29 11.88 -12.14
CA THR A 61 42.31 11.84 -13.19
C THR A 61 42.15 12.99 -14.20
N LEU A 62 40.92 13.35 -14.58
CA LEU A 62 40.67 14.54 -15.41
C LEU A 62 41.24 15.81 -14.76
N SER A 63 40.99 15.97 -13.45
CA SER A 63 41.54 17.09 -12.67
C SER A 63 43.07 17.11 -12.68
N HIS A 64 43.73 15.95 -12.52
CA HIS A 64 45.20 15.85 -12.56
C HIS A 64 45.79 16.15 -13.94
N LEU A 65 45.05 15.87 -15.01
CA LEU A 65 45.49 16.08 -16.40
C LEU A 65 45.10 17.46 -16.96
N ASN A 66 44.45 18.32 -16.16
CA ASN A 66 43.86 19.59 -16.61
C ASN A 66 42.88 19.43 -17.79
N LEU A 67 42.04 18.40 -17.72
CA LEU A 67 40.96 18.10 -18.69
C LEU A 67 39.59 18.35 -18.06
N SER A 68 38.58 18.60 -18.88
CA SER A 68 37.19 18.80 -18.44
C SER A 68 36.27 17.68 -18.92
N MET A 69 35.11 17.55 -18.28
CA MET A 69 34.10 16.54 -18.64
C MET A 69 33.07 17.16 -19.57
N GLU A 70 32.63 16.42 -20.59
CA GLU A 70 31.58 16.88 -21.51
C GLU A 70 30.24 17.14 -20.78
N ILE A 71 29.47 18.12 -21.23
CA ILE A 71 28.21 18.53 -20.56
C ILE A 71 27.14 17.43 -20.67
N THR A 72 27.07 16.74 -21.81
CA THR A 72 26.15 15.62 -22.10
C THR A 72 26.70 14.26 -21.64
N SER A 73 27.70 14.29 -20.76
CA SER A 73 28.47 13.11 -20.40
C SER A 73 27.66 12.06 -19.62
N GLY A 74 27.61 10.84 -20.17
CA GLY A 74 26.90 9.70 -19.57
C GLY A 74 25.46 9.49 -20.03
N GLU A 75 24.95 10.32 -20.95
CA GLU A 75 23.60 10.17 -21.52
C GLU A 75 23.43 8.89 -22.36
N ARG A 76 24.52 8.36 -22.96
CA ARG A 76 24.49 7.13 -23.77
C ARG A 76 24.50 5.86 -22.91
N ASN A 77 24.64 6.01 -21.58
CA ASN A 77 24.51 4.97 -20.57
C ASN A 77 25.40 3.73 -20.85
N ALA A 78 26.61 3.94 -21.36
CA ALA A 78 27.53 2.86 -21.75
C ALA A 78 27.87 1.94 -20.57
N TRP A 79 27.86 2.48 -19.34
CA TRP A 79 28.06 1.69 -18.12
C TRP A 79 27.03 0.56 -17.95
N LYS A 80 25.75 0.83 -18.22
CA LYS A 80 24.71 -0.19 -18.09
C LYS A 80 24.94 -1.29 -19.13
N ASN A 81 25.12 -0.88 -20.38
CA ASN A 81 25.17 -1.80 -21.52
C ASN A 81 26.47 -2.62 -21.59
N LEU A 82 27.61 -2.04 -21.20
CA LEU A 82 28.93 -2.66 -21.42
C LEU A 82 29.51 -3.34 -20.18
N ILE A 83 29.19 -2.84 -18.99
CA ILE A 83 29.78 -3.27 -17.72
C ILE A 83 28.77 -4.06 -16.90
N THR A 84 27.61 -3.46 -16.62
CA THR A 84 26.59 -4.05 -15.72
C THR A 84 26.09 -5.40 -16.21
N ASP A 85 25.79 -5.51 -17.51
CA ASP A 85 25.26 -6.75 -18.09
C ASP A 85 26.32 -7.85 -18.18
N LYS A 86 27.59 -7.50 -18.46
CA LYS A 86 28.70 -8.45 -18.52
C LYS A 86 29.06 -9.03 -17.15
N ILE A 87 29.08 -8.19 -16.10
CA ILE A 87 29.33 -8.64 -14.72
C ILE A 87 28.19 -9.56 -14.22
N LYS A 88 26.94 -9.30 -14.63
CA LYS A 88 25.78 -10.15 -14.29
C LYS A 88 25.80 -11.52 -14.99
N VAL A 89 26.24 -11.58 -16.25
CA VAL A 89 26.33 -12.83 -17.01
C VAL A 89 27.43 -13.75 -16.46
N SER A 90 28.53 -13.20 -15.93
CA SER A 90 29.62 -13.98 -15.32
C SER A 90 29.27 -14.63 -13.96
N ARG A 91 28.04 -14.47 -13.45
CA ARG A 91 27.64 -14.75 -12.05
C ARG A 91 26.74 -15.98 -11.83
N LYS A 92 26.78 -17.02 -12.68
CA LYS A 92 26.15 -18.33 -12.37
C LYS A 92 27.05 -19.53 -12.75
N PRO A 93 27.10 -20.63 -11.95
CA PRO A 93 26.83 -20.75 -10.51
C PRO A 93 27.92 -21.54 -9.73
N SER A 94 28.16 -21.16 -8.47
CA SER A 94 28.56 -22.10 -7.41
C SER A 94 28.32 -21.50 -6.02
N THR A 95 27.36 -22.10 -5.32
CA THR A 95 27.42 -22.50 -3.90
C THR A 95 27.60 -21.42 -2.79
N ILE A 96 26.48 -21.15 -2.10
CA ILE A 96 26.30 -20.95 -0.64
C ILE A 96 26.61 -19.59 0.03
N GLN A 97 25.59 -19.20 0.83
CA GLN A 97 25.52 -18.33 2.03
C GLN A 97 25.50 -16.80 1.96
N SER A 98 24.29 -16.31 2.27
CA SER A 98 23.92 -15.21 3.17
C SER A 98 24.65 -13.87 3.08
N SER A 99 23.88 -12.87 2.64
CA SER A 99 23.38 -11.77 3.48
C SER A 99 23.21 -10.55 2.58
N THR A 100 21.98 -10.05 2.45
CA THR A 100 21.81 -8.72 1.82
C THR A 100 20.56 -8.04 2.35
N SER A 101 20.84 -7.09 3.24
CA SER A 101 20.17 -5.80 3.35
C SER A 101 19.55 -5.36 2.02
N SER A 102 18.22 -5.27 2.02
CA SER A 102 17.42 -4.81 0.90
C SER A 102 17.57 -3.31 0.71
N THR A 103 18.26 -2.92 -0.36
CA THR A 103 17.97 -1.65 -1.05
C THR A 103 17.39 -1.98 -2.42
N THR A 104 16.26 -1.33 -2.66
CA THR A 104 15.29 -1.44 -3.75
C THR A 104 15.91 -1.28 -5.13
N ASN A 105 15.66 -2.26 -6.02
CA ASN A 105 15.17 -2.06 -7.40
C ASN A 105 15.26 -3.37 -8.21
N SER A 106 14.25 -4.22 -8.04
CA SER A 106 13.65 -5.07 -9.10
C SER A 106 12.37 -5.65 -8.51
N SER A 107 11.22 -5.18 -8.94
CA SER A 107 9.92 -5.70 -8.51
C SER A 107 9.79 -7.15 -8.97
N LYS A 108 10.04 -8.09 -8.05
CA LYS A 108 9.50 -9.43 -8.16
C LYS A 108 8.02 -9.29 -7.77
N HIS A 109 7.19 -8.97 -8.76
CA HIS A 109 5.74 -8.91 -8.58
C HIS A 109 5.26 -10.32 -8.18
N ASN A 110 4.58 -10.37 -7.03
CA ASN A 110 4.22 -11.54 -6.26
C ASN A 110 5.40 -12.42 -5.75
N ASN A 111 5.49 -12.59 -4.43
CA ASN A 111 6.54 -13.39 -3.80
C ASN A 111 6.27 -14.89 -3.99
N LEU A 112 7.31 -15.66 -4.32
CA LEU A 112 7.26 -17.11 -4.13
C LEU A 112 7.09 -17.40 -2.63
N ILE A 113 6.12 -18.25 -2.31
CA ILE A 113 5.98 -18.83 -0.98
C ILE A 113 6.96 -20.00 -0.86
N SER A 114 7.75 -20.06 0.21
CA SER A 114 8.61 -21.23 0.43
C SER A 114 7.76 -22.44 0.77
N GLU A 115 8.29 -23.64 0.50
CA GLU A 115 7.59 -24.88 0.85
C GLU A 115 7.32 -24.97 2.36
N GLU A 116 8.29 -24.57 3.18
CA GLU A 116 8.15 -24.50 4.63
C GLU A 116 7.05 -23.53 5.06
N GLN A 117 7.00 -22.33 4.47
CA GLN A 117 5.93 -21.36 4.75
C GLN A 117 4.56 -21.93 4.39
N ARG A 118 4.45 -22.58 3.22
CA ARG A 118 3.20 -23.21 2.78
C ARG A 118 2.76 -24.32 3.72
N ILE A 119 3.68 -25.19 4.16
CA ILE A 119 3.40 -26.25 5.14
C ILE A 119 2.93 -25.65 6.47
N ASN A 120 3.59 -24.60 6.96
CA ASN A 120 3.20 -23.94 8.20
C ASN A 120 1.79 -23.33 8.12
N VAL A 121 1.45 -22.69 7.01
CA VAL A 121 0.09 -22.16 6.78
C VAL A 121 -0.93 -23.30 6.74
N LEU A 122 -0.64 -24.38 6.03
CA LEU A 122 -1.56 -25.53 5.93
C LEU A 122 -1.81 -26.18 7.29
N LYS A 123 -0.77 -26.33 8.11
CA LYS A 123 -0.90 -26.85 9.47
C LYS A 123 -1.89 -26.02 10.30
N LEU A 124 -1.86 -24.70 10.15
CA LEU A 124 -2.80 -23.84 10.87
C LEU A 124 -4.24 -23.98 10.40
N TYR A 125 -4.47 -24.24 9.12
CA TYR A 125 -5.80 -24.63 8.63
C TYR A 125 -6.24 -26.01 9.17
N ASP A 126 -5.31 -26.95 9.34
CA ASP A 126 -5.57 -28.27 9.93
C ASP A 126 -5.91 -28.18 11.43
N ASP A 127 -5.27 -27.26 12.16
CA ASP A 127 -5.44 -27.08 13.60
C ASP A 127 -6.73 -26.30 13.97
N LEU A 128 -7.52 -25.83 12.99
CA LEU A 128 -8.77 -25.10 13.23
C LEU A 128 -9.89 -26.01 13.76
N ASN A 129 -10.42 -25.71 14.95
CA ASN A 129 -11.67 -26.30 15.45
C ASN A 129 -12.86 -25.89 14.56
N ASN A 130 -13.68 -26.87 14.17
CA ASN A 130 -14.88 -26.67 13.36
C ASN A 130 -15.92 -25.74 14.00
N GLU A 131 -15.93 -25.59 15.32
CA GLU A 131 -16.80 -24.63 16.03
C GLU A 131 -16.44 -23.18 15.75
N ASN A 132 -15.17 -22.93 15.39
CA ASN A 132 -14.63 -21.61 15.09
C ASN A 132 -14.67 -21.26 13.59
N LYS A 133 -14.97 -22.25 12.74
CA LYS A 133 -15.04 -22.10 11.29
C LYS A 133 -16.37 -21.54 10.84
N TRP A 134 -16.38 -20.83 9.72
CA TRP A 134 -17.58 -20.32 9.09
C TRP A 134 -18.25 -21.38 8.23
N LYS A 135 -19.27 -22.02 8.79
CA LYS A 135 -20.15 -22.96 8.06
C LYS A 135 -21.20 -22.21 7.25
N LEU A 136 -21.28 -22.49 5.96
CA LEU A 136 -22.32 -21.96 5.08
C LEU A 136 -23.63 -22.69 5.32
N ALA A 137 -24.71 -21.95 5.52
CA ALA A 137 -26.04 -22.49 5.74
C ALA A 137 -26.59 -23.18 4.49
N CYS A 138 -26.33 -22.65 3.30
CA CYS A 138 -26.87 -23.18 2.05
C CYS A 138 -26.26 -24.53 1.62
N SER A 139 -25.02 -24.83 2.01
CA SER A 139 -24.31 -26.04 1.56
C SER A 139 -23.72 -26.89 2.69
N GLY A 140 -23.62 -26.36 3.91
CA GLY A 140 -22.94 -27.00 5.04
C GLY A 140 -21.41 -27.02 4.94
N ARG A 141 -20.82 -26.48 3.87
CA ARG A 141 -19.36 -26.40 3.67
C ARG A 141 -18.76 -25.29 4.55
N TYR A 142 -17.49 -25.45 4.90
CA TYR A 142 -16.72 -24.42 5.60
C TYR A 142 -15.93 -23.57 4.63
N VAL A 143 -15.93 -22.25 4.82
CA VAL A 143 -15.18 -21.30 3.97
C VAL A 143 -13.67 -21.57 4.06
N GLU A 144 -13.19 -21.88 5.26
CA GLU A 144 -11.78 -22.16 5.58
C GLU A 144 -11.26 -23.37 4.81
N ASP A 145 -12.05 -24.44 4.71
CA ASP A 145 -11.66 -25.65 4.00
C ASP A 145 -11.47 -25.36 2.50
N ILE A 146 -12.28 -24.47 1.93
CA ILE A 146 -12.18 -24.06 0.52
C ILE A 146 -10.96 -23.15 0.30
N MET A 147 -10.70 -22.23 1.22
CA MET A 147 -9.52 -21.38 1.19
C MET A 147 -8.23 -22.20 1.35
N LYS A 148 -8.24 -23.23 2.19
CA LYS A 148 -7.14 -24.17 2.34
C LYS A 148 -6.77 -24.85 1.02
N GLU A 149 -7.75 -25.26 0.21
CA GLU A 149 -7.47 -25.85 -1.11
C GLU A 149 -6.77 -24.87 -2.07
N VAL A 150 -7.07 -23.58 -1.96
CA VAL A 150 -6.32 -22.54 -2.70
C VAL A 150 -4.87 -22.48 -2.20
N VAL A 151 -4.64 -22.44 -0.89
CA VAL A 151 -3.29 -22.42 -0.32
C VAL A 151 -2.48 -23.66 -0.68
N LYS A 152 -3.11 -24.85 -0.71
CA LYS A 152 -2.43 -26.11 -1.09
C LYS A 152 -1.82 -26.04 -2.48
N THR A 153 -2.49 -25.37 -3.41
CA THR A 153 -2.09 -25.28 -4.82
C THR A 153 -1.30 -24.01 -5.15
N ALA A 154 -1.23 -23.05 -4.22
CA ALA A 154 -0.56 -21.77 -4.42
C ALA A 154 0.97 -21.94 -4.47
N LYS A 155 1.58 -21.45 -5.57
CA LYS A 155 3.04 -21.31 -5.73
C LYS A 155 3.56 -19.94 -5.33
N TYR A 156 2.66 -18.96 -5.32
CA TYR A 156 2.94 -17.58 -4.98
C TYR A 156 2.10 -17.17 -3.78
N GLU A 157 2.50 -16.08 -3.16
CA GLU A 157 1.78 -15.49 -2.05
C GLU A 157 0.34 -15.12 -2.48
N HIS A 158 -0.61 -15.56 -1.66
CA HIS A 158 -2.04 -15.29 -1.85
C HIS A 158 -2.65 -14.83 -0.53
N PRO A 159 -3.59 -13.86 -0.52
CA PRO A 159 -4.22 -13.38 0.72
C PRO A 159 -4.82 -14.47 1.61
N SER A 160 -5.26 -15.59 1.04
CA SER A 160 -5.75 -16.76 1.79
C SER A 160 -4.71 -17.40 2.70
N ALA A 161 -3.41 -17.26 2.40
CA ALA A 161 -2.37 -17.72 3.31
C ALA A 161 -2.24 -16.84 4.58
N SER A 162 -2.92 -15.69 4.59
CA SER A 162 -3.12 -14.83 5.75
C SER A 162 -4.58 -14.81 6.22
N PHE A 163 -5.39 -15.82 5.85
CA PHE A 163 -6.80 -15.93 6.22
C PHE A 163 -7.65 -14.70 5.79
N ILE A 164 -7.26 -14.07 4.67
CA ILE A 164 -8.02 -12.98 4.05
C ILE A 164 -8.82 -13.56 2.88
N PHE A 165 -10.13 -13.36 2.92
CA PHE A 165 -11.08 -13.69 1.86
C PHE A 165 -11.57 -12.41 1.20
N ASP A 166 -11.04 -12.09 0.01
CA ASP A 166 -11.49 -10.93 -0.77
C ASP A 166 -12.53 -11.34 -1.81
N LEU A 167 -13.75 -10.82 -1.67
CA LEU A 167 -14.86 -11.09 -2.59
C LEU A 167 -14.56 -10.65 -4.04
N ALA A 168 -13.65 -9.72 -4.26
CA ALA A 168 -13.30 -9.25 -5.60
C ALA A 168 -12.30 -10.15 -6.33
N ASP A 169 -11.70 -11.14 -5.67
CA ASP A 169 -10.76 -12.06 -6.31
C ASP A 169 -11.50 -13.07 -7.21
N PRO A 170 -11.20 -13.10 -8.53
CA PRO A 170 -11.86 -13.99 -9.47
C PRO A 170 -11.68 -15.48 -9.17
N ILE A 171 -10.68 -15.88 -8.38
CA ILE A 171 -10.43 -17.29 -8.05
C ILE A 171 -11.66 -17.95 -7.41
N TRP A 172 -12.44 -17.18 -6.64
CA TRP A 172 -13.60 -17.69 -5.89
C TRP A 172 -14.79 -18.08 -6.76
N LEU A 173 -14.92 -17.49 -7.95
CA LEU A 173 -16.02 -17.77 -8.88
C LEU A 173 -16.08 -19.24 -9.32
N SER A 174 -14.93 -19.93 -9.29
CA SER A 174 -14.81 -21.36 -9.60
C SER A 174 -14.90 -22.28 -8.38
N LYS A 175 -14.87 -21.74 -7.15
CA LYS A 175 -14.75 -22.51 -5.90
C LYS A 175 -16.04 -22.54 -5.08
N PHE A 176 -16.86 -21.51 -5.25
CA PHE A 176 -18.15 -21.36 -4.59
C PHE A 176 -19.29 -21.37 -5.61
N THR A 177 -20.45 -21.90 -5.20
CA THR A 177 -21.68 -21.74 -5.95
C THR A 177 -22.18 -20.30 -5.85
N LYS A 178 -23.11 -19.91 -6.74
CA LYS A 178 -23.72 -18.57 -6.70
C LYS A 178 -24.44 -18.29 -5.37
N ASP A 179 -25.09 -19.31 -4.80
CA ASP A 179 -25.83 -19.19 -3.54
C ASP A 179 -24.87 -19.06 -2.34
N GLU A 180 -23.80 -19.86 -2.32
CA GLU A 180 -22.74 -19.73 -1.31
C GLU A 180 -22.09 -18.36 -1.36
N PHE A 181 -21.75 -17.88 -2.56
CA PHE A 181 -21.12 -16.57 -2.73
C PHE A 181 -22.06 -15.42 -2.30
N LYS A 182 -23.36 -15.54 -2.60
CA LYS A 182 -24.38 -14.60 -2.14
C LYS A 182 -24.50 -14.62 -0.61
N GLU A 183 -24.52 -15.79 0.01
CA GLU A 183 -24.52 -15.94 1.46
C GLU A 183 -23.29 -15.24 2.08
N ILE A 184 -22.09 -15.55 1.60
CA ILE A 184 -20.82 -14.96 2.08
C ILE A 184 -20.83 -13.44 1.94
N LYS A 185 -21.36 -12.90 0.84
CA LYS A 185 -21.40 -11.45 0.58
C LYS A 185 -22.30 -10.69 1.57
N TYR A 186 -23.41 -11.27 1.99
CA TYR A 186 -24.44 -10.55 2.75
C TYR A 186 -24.52 -10.94 4.23
N PHE A 187 -23.97 -12.08 4.62
CA PHE A 187 -23.98 -12.55 6.01
C PHE A 187 -23.23 -11.58 6.95
N ASN A 188 -23.89 -11.11 8.00
CA ASN A 188 -23.35 -10.21 9.03
C ASN A 188 -22.54 -9.01 8.46
N ASN A 189 -22.93 -8.49 7.29
CA ASN A 189 -22.17 -7.46 6.60
C ASN A 189 -22.24 -6.12 7.34
N LYS A 190 -21.08 -5.50 7.57
CA LYS A 190 -20.96 -4.18 8.19
C LYS A 190 -21.40 -3.11 7.19
N LYS A 191 -22.62 -2.63 7.39
CA LYS A 191 -23.19 -1.55 6.59
C LYS A 191 -23.15 -0.26 7.39
N PRO A 192 -22.69 0.84 6.77
CA PRO A 192 -22.89 2.16 7.34
C PRO A 192 -24.39 2.46 7.48
N GLU A 193 -24.73 3.29 8.46
CA GLU A 193 -26.03 3.96 8.47
C GLU A 193 -26.18 4.81 7.21
N LYS A 194 -27.42 5.13 6.82
CA LYS A 194 -27.63 6.06 5.72
C LYS A 194 -27.08 7.43 6.10
N ILE A 195 -26.53 8.14 5.12
CA ILE A 195 -26.19 9.55 5.26
C ILE A 195 -27.45 10.30 5.71
N ASN A 196 -27.30 11.30 6.58
CA ASN A 196 -28.45 12.06 7.01
C ASN A 196 -29.08 12.77 5.79
N LYS A 197 -30.40 12.84 5.81
CA LYS A 197 -31.17 13.37 4.67
C LYS A 197 -30.74 14.78 4.24
N GLU A 198 -30.31 15.61 5.20
CA GLU A 198 -29.85 16.98 4.91
C GLU A 198 -28.55 17.01 4.09
N LEU A 199 -27.59 16.11 4.35
CA LEU A 199 -26.37 16.05 3.53
C LEU A 199 -26.66 15.39 2.18
N GLU A 200 -27.51 14.35 2.14
CA GLU A 200 -27.97 13.70 0.91
C GLU A 200 -28.65 14.74 -0.01
N GLU A 201 -29.64 15.49 0.49
CA GLU A 201 -30.30 16.56 -0.26
C GLU A 201 -29.32 17.67 -0.71
N TYR A 202 -28.26 17.92 0.06
CA TYR A 202 -27.26 18.91 -0.34
C TYR A 202 -26.32 18.40 -1.43
N ILE A 203 -25.89 17.14 -1.35
CA ILE A 203 -25.11 16.46 -2.38
C ILE A 203 -25.92 16.40 -3.68
N ASP A 204 -27.18 15.95 -3.60
CA ASP A 204 -28.11 15.85 -4.74
C ASP A 204 -28.38 17.21 -5.40
N SER A 205 -28.24 18.31 -4.66
CA SER A 205 -28.44 19.65 -5.21
C SER A 205 -27.42 20.05 -6.29
N PHE A 206 -26.36 19.26 -6.47
CA PHE A 206 -25.37 19.40 -7.54
C PHE A 206 -25.62 18.47 -8.74
N ASP A 207 -26.50 17.47 -8.63
CA ASP A 207 -26.93 16.65 -9.79
C ASP A 207 -28.12 17.30 -10.51
N LYS A 208 -27.86 18.46 -11.12
CA LYS A 208 -28.86 19.28 -11.81
C LYS A 208 -28.52 19.38 -13.29
N GLU A 209 -29.52 19.21 -14.16
CA GLU A 209 -29.33 19.28 -15.62
C GLU A 209 -28.83 20.65 -16.10
N GLU A 210 -29.07 21.71 -15.33
CA GLU A 210 -28.63 23.07 -15.63
C GLU A 210 -27.13 23.29 -15.37
N LEU A 211 -26.50 22.48 -14.53
CA LEU A 211 -25.08 22.60 -14.20
C LEU A 211 -24.26 21.78 -15.21
N LYS A 212 -23.51 22.46 -16.10
CA LYS A 212 -22.78 21.77 -17.20
C LYS A 212 -21.32 22.13 -17.28
N THR A 213 -20.93 23.28 -16.77
CA THR A 213 -19.55 23.78 -16.82
C THR A 213 -18.97 23.87 -15.43
N ALA A 214 -17.64 23.87 -15.31
CA ALA A 214 -16.98 24.03 -14.02
C ALA A 214 -17.41 25.33 -13.32
N ARG A 215 -17.61 26.40 -14.10
CA ARG A 215 -18.11 27.68 -13.61
C ARG A 215 -19.49 27.57 -12.98
N ASP A 216 -20.40 26.75 -13.53
CA ASP A 216 -21.73 26.55 -12.97
C ASP A 216 -21.64 25.89 -11.59
N TYR A 217 -20.85 24.82 -11.47
CA TYR A 217 -20.62 24.11 -10.21
C TYR A 217 -19.95 25.00 -9.16
N TYR A 218 -18.90 25.74 -9.55
CA TYR A 218 -18.21 26.69 -8.67
C TYR A 218 -19.19 27.76 -8.14
N ASN A 219 -19.99 28.35 -9.02
CA ASN A 219 -20.95 29.38 -8.66
C ASN A 219 -22.08 28.81 -7.79
N GLU A 220 -22.61 27.63 -8.12
CA GLU A 220 -23.66 26.97 -7.33
C GLU A 220 -23.16 26.67 -5.91
N ALA A 221 -21.95 26.10 -5.80
CA ALA A 221 -21.33 25.84 -4.50
C ALA A 221 -21.17 27.14 -3.72
N SER A 222 -20.77 28.23 -4.38
CA SER A 222 -20.54 29.54 -3.75
C SER A 222 -21.81 30.28 -3.31
N LYS A 223 -23.02 29.86 -3.73
CA LYS A 223 -24.29 30.52 -3.34
C LYS A 223 -24.59 30.38 -1.86
N LYS A 224 -24.38 29.19 -1.29
CA LYS A 224 -24.61 28.95 0.13
C LYS A 224 -23.41 29.44 0.93
N LYS A 225 -23.64 30.15 2.03
CA LYS A 225 -22.59 30.50 2.99
C LYS A 225 -22.83 29.71 4.26
N PHE A 226 -21.82 28.98 4.69
CA PHE A 226 -21.85 28.28 5.95
C PHE A 226 -21.02 29.04 6.97
N GLU A 227 -21.59 29.27 8.14
CA GLU A 227 -20.88 29.94 9.22
C GLU A 227 -19.75 29.06 9.76
N PHE A 228 -18.69 29.70 10.25
CA PHE A 228 -17.62 29.02 10.96
C PHE A 228 -18.17 28.44 12.26
N GLY A 229 -17.88 27.16 12.55
CA GLY A 229 -18.48 26.45 13.68
C GLY A 229 -19.85 25.80 13.41
N GLY A 230 -20.49 26.09 12.26
CA GLY A 230 -21.68 25.36 11.78
C GLY A 230 -21.33 23.95 11.25
N SER A 231 -22.26 23.32 10.50
CA SER A 231 -22.08 21.96 9.94
C SER A 231 -20.79 21.84 9.13
N TYR A 232 -19.83 21.07 9.66
CA TYR A 232 -18.55 20.86 8.99
C TYR A 232 -18.72 20.09 7.68
N ASP A 233 -19.55 19.04 7.70
CA ASP A 233 -19.70 18.15 6.55
C ASP A 233 -20.33 18.89 5.36
N GLN A 234 -21.26 19.84 5.60
CA GLN A 234 -21.76 20.72 4.54
C GLN A 234 -20.67 21.63 3.96
N ARG A 235 -19.84 22.23 4.80
CA ARG A 235 -18.68 23.02 4.33
C ARG A 235 -17.69 22.16 3.55
N TRP A 236 -17.49 20.92 3.98
CA TRP A 236 -16.62 19.98 3.29
C TRP A 236 -17.19 19.57 1.93
N ILE A 237 -18.49 19.29 1.80
CA ILE A 237 -19.15 19.03 0.50
C ILE A 237 -18.96 20.24 -0.41
N GLN A 238 -19.29 21.44 0.07
CA GLN A 238 -19.13 22.67 -0.68
C GLN A 238 -17.69 22.82 -1.20
N ARG A 239 -16.71 22.68 -0.30
CA ARG A 239 -15.30 22.83 -0.65
C ARG A 239 -14.85 21.79 -1.66
N SER A 240 -15.31 20.55 -1.52
CA SER A 240 -14.95 19.46 -2.43
C SER A 240 -15.49 19.69 -3.84
N ILE A 241 -16.72 20.20 -3.96
CA ILE A 241 -17.31 20.59 -5.25
C ILE A 241 -16.54 21.77 -5.86
N THR A 242 -16.20 22.78 -5.06
CA THR A 242 -15.41 23.94 -5.51
C THR A 242 -14.03 23.50 -6.01
N ASP A 243 -13.28 22.74 -5.20
CA ASP A 243 -11.94 22.26 -5.55
C ASP A 243 -11.98 21.39 -6.81
N ALA A 244 -12.99 20.52 -6.96
CA ALA A 244 -13.16 19.72 -8.17
C ALA A 244 -13.49 20.57 -9.40
N ALA A 245 -14.30 21.62 -9.27
CA ALA A 245 -14.60 22.53 -10.37
C ALA A 245 -13.36 23.34 -10.81
N GLU A 246 -12.50 23.74 -9.87
CA GLU A 246 -11.24 24.45 -10.15
C GLU A 246 -10.28 23.60 -11.01
N LEU A 247 -10.30 22.27 -10.89
CA LEU A 247 -9.50 21.38 -11.75
C LEU A 247 -9.85 21.51 -13.25
N PHE A 248 -11.02 22.06 -13.58
CA PHE A 248 -11.49 22.27 -14.95
C PHE A 248 -11.57 23.76 -15.33
N GLU A 249 -10.96 24.68 -14.57
CA GLU A 249 -11.07 26.11 -14.81
C GLU A 249 -10.59 26.50 -16.23
N PHE A 250 -9.51 25.88 -16.70
CA PHE A 250 -8.88 26.19 -17.98
C PHE A 250 -9.20 25.19 -19.09
N ASN A 251 -9.75 24.02 -18.76
CA ASN A 251 -10.06 22.97 -19.73
C ASN A 251 -11.24 22.12 -19.25
N ASP A 252 -12.16 21.81 -20.16
CA ASP A 252 -13.33 20.98 -19.88
C ASP A 252 -12.98 19.51 -19.60
N ILE A 253 -11.75 19.08 -19.92
CA ILE A 253 -11.21 17.75 -19.63
C ILE A 253 -10.11 17.89 -18.58
N ILE A 254 -10.13 17.00 -17.59
CA ILE A 254 -9.10 16.97 -16.56
C ILE A 254 -7.76 16.60 -17.19
N ASN A 255 -6.75 17.45 -17.02
CA ASN A 255 -5.41 17.19 -17.52
C ASN A 255 -4.51 16.74 -16.37
N LEU A 256 -4.24 15.43 -16.31
CA LEU A 256 -3.39 14.79 -15.31
C LEU A 256 -2.03 14.37 -15.88
N VAL A 257 -1.66 14.87 -17.06
CA VAL A 257 -0.35 14.58 -17.66
C VAL A 257 0.74 14.98 -16.65
N ASP A 258 1.66 14.05 -16.41
CA ASP A 258 2.79 14.15 -15.47
C ASP A 258 2.41 14.22 -13.97
N PHE A 259 1.15 13.99 -13.59
CA PHE A 259 0.79 13.91 -12.17
C PHE A 259 1.46 12.68 -11.52
N SER A 260 2.19 12.93 -10.44
CA SER A 260 2.65 11.88 -9.54
C SER A 260 1.50 11.35 -8.67
N GLU A 261 1.73 10.23 -7.97
CA GLU A 261 0.77 9.73 -6.96
C GLU A 261 0.53 10.78 -5.87
N GLY A 262 1.56 11.55 -5.53
CA GLY A 262 1.46 12.67 -4.60
C GLY A 262 0.58 13.79 -5.14
N ASP A 263 0.68 14.12 -6.43
CA ASP A 263 -0.16 15.17 -7.04
C ASP A 263 -1.63 14.74 -7.05
N LEU A 264 -1.92 13.48 -7.40
CA LEU A 264 -3.28 12.95 -7.31
C LEU A 264 -3.83 13.02 -5.88
N LEU A 265 -3.02 12.65 -4.88
CA LEU A 265 -3.43 12.73 -3.48
C LEU A 265 -3.78 14.16 -3.04
N HIS A 266 -3.02 15.16 -3.49
CA HIS A 266 -3.19 16.55 -3.03
C HIS A 266 -4.15 17.38 -3.88
N HIS A 267 -4.34 17.04 -5.15
CA HIS A 267 -5.19 17.82 -6.07
C HIS A 267 -6.54 17.15 -6.36
N VAL A 268 -6.59 15.81 -6.42
CA VAL A 268 -7.82 15.08 -6.77
C VAL A 268 -8.46 14.49 -5.51
N TRP A 269 -7.68 13.77 -4.70
CA TRP A 269 -8.19 12.94 -3.60
C TRP A 269 -8.15 13.62 -2.23
N LEU A 270 -7.71 14.88 -2.16
CA LEU A 270 -7.54 15.61 -0.89
C LEU A 270 -8.85 15.73 -0.10
N PHE A 271 -10.00 15.71 -0.78
CA PHE A 271 -11.30 15.72 -0.12
C PHE A 271 -11.48 14.53 0.84
N VAL A 272 -10.92 13.35 0.52
CA VAL A 272 -10.95 12.18 1.41
C VAL A 272 -10.27 12.50 2.73
N TYR A 273 -9.06 13.07 2.69
CA TYR A 273 -8.36 13.52 3.90
C TYR A 273 -9.13 14.62 4.65
N ASN A 274 -9.63 15.62 3.92
CA ASN A 274 -10.29 16.78 4.52
C ASN A 274 -11.58 16.40 5.26
N CYS A 275 -12.28 15.35 4.83
CA CYS A 275 -13.52 14.88 5.48
C CYS A 275 -13.33 14.58 6.98
N PHE A 276 -12.13 14.13 7.35
CA PHE A 276 -11.75 13.72 8.71
C PHE A 276 -11.11 14.84 9.54
N ARG A 277 -11.09 16.10 9.07
CA ARG A 277 -10.62 17.21 9.91
C ARG A 277 -11.61 17.57 11.02
N SER A 278 -12.86 17.10 10.91
CA SER A 278 -13.82 17.12 12.00
C SER A 278 -14.10 15.72 12.50
N GLY A 279 -14.46 15.62 13.79
CA GLY A 279 -14.70 14.35 14.47
C GLY A 279 -13.52 13.88 15.30
N GLY A 280 -13.66 12.70 15.89
CA GLY A 280 -12.64 12.08 16.77
C GLY A 280 -11.55 11.30 16.04
N ILE A 281 -11.58 11.26 14.70
CA ILE A 281 -10.64 10.49 13.88
C ILE A 281 -9.54 11.42 13.37
N GLU A 282 -8.31 11.09 13.71
CA GLU A 282 -7.11 11.75 13.21
C GLU A 282 -6.66 11.12 11.89
N ALA A 283 -6.89 11.82 10.77
CA ALA A 283 -6.24 11.50 9.51
C ALA A 283 -4.81 12.06 9.45
N LYS A 284 -3.84 11.25 9.00
CA LYS A 284 -2.44 11.66 8.82
C LYS A 284 -1.98 11.35 7.39
N LEU A 285 -1.54 12.39 6.68
CA LEU A 285 -0.93 12.30 5.34
C LEU A 285 0.58 12.00 5.40
N GLY A 286 1.09 11.38 4.33
CA GLY A 286 2.51 11.34 3.96
C GLY A 286 3.24 10.05 4.32
N GLU A 287 3.12 9.03 3.46
CA GLU A 287 3.76 7.70 3.56
C GLU A 287 3.90 7.19 5.00
N ARG A 288 2.81 7.21 5.76
CA ARG A 288 2.85 6.90 7.19
C ARG A 288 3.00 5.40 7.37
N GLY A 289 4.00 4.99 8.16
CA GLY A 289 4.14 3.59 8.55
C GLY A 289 3.03 3.21 9.53
N SER A 290 2.19 2.23 9.18
CA SER A 290 1.24 1.63 10.11
C SER A 290 1.99 0.93 11.25
N VAL A 291 1.67 1.31 12.48
CA VAL A 291 2.21 0.68 13.70
C VAL A 291 1.68 -0.74 13.81
N ALA A 292 0.40 -0.96 13.52
CA ALA A 292 -0.21 -2.29 13.54
C ALA A 292 0.48 -3.24 12.55
N SER A 293 0.74 -2.76 11.32
CA SER A 293 1.50 -3.55 10.35
C SER A 293 2.94 -3.80 10.79
N ALA A 294 3.57 -2.84 11.49
CA ALA A 294 4.91 -3.05 12.04
C ALA A 294 4.89 -4.10 13.15
N LEU A 295 3.90 -4.09 14.05
CA LEU A 295 3.74 -5.09 15.11
C LEU A 295 3.56 -6.48 14.52
N GLY A 296 2.66 -6.63 13.55
CA GLY A 296 2.44 -7.91 12.84
C GLY A 296 3.72 -8.47 12.20
N ARG A 297 4.49 -7.64 11.48
CA ARG A 297 5.74 -8.07 10.84
C ARG A 297 6.83 -8.49 11.83
N ASN A 298 6.79 -7.96 13.05
CA ASN A 298 7.84 -8.17 14.05
C ASN A 298 7.37 -9.04 15.23
N GLU A 299 6.27 -9.78 15.11
CA GLU A 299 5.65 -10.55 16.19
C GLU A 299 6.60 -11.59 16.83
N LYS A 300 7.48 -12.18 16.03
CA LYS A 300 8.44 -13.22 16.49
C LYS A 300 9.78 -12.66 16.98
N ARG A 301 9.92 -11.33 17.11
CA ARG A 301 11.20 -10.69 17.43
C ARG A 301 11.50 -10.83 18.93
N GLY A 302 12.49 -11.65 19.27
CA GLY A 302 12.90 -11.95 20.66
C GLY A 302 14.31 -11.45 21.02
N LEU A 303 14.73 -11.63 22.27
CA LEU A 303 16.11 -11.36 22.72
C LEU A 303 17.09 -12.32 22.05
N GLU A 304 18.32 -11.85 21.85
CA GLU A 304 19.42 -12.63 21.28
C GLU A 304 19.84 -13.72 22.28
N ALA A 305 19.74 -14.99 21.86
CA ALA A 305 20.29 -16.13 22.60
C ALA A 305 21.45 -16.79 21.83
N VAL A 306 21.26 -17.00 20.52
CA VAL A 306 22.24 -17.66 19.64
C VAL A 306 22.60 -16.76 18.47
N GLU A 307 21.58 -16.29 17.74
CA GLU A 307 21.76 -15.38 16.59
C GLU A 307 21.50 -13.92 16.99
N ARG A 308 22.17 -13.02 16.27
CA ARG A 308 21.97 -11.58 16.45
C ARG A 308 20.59 -11.19 15.94
N ARG A 309 19.85 -10.40 16.73
CA ARG A 309 18.54 -9.88 16.37
C ARG A 309 18.63 -9.00 15.13
N GLU A 310 17.77 -9.28 14.16
CA GLU A 310 17.63 -8.45 12.97
C GLU A 310 17.04 -7.06 13.28
N ARG A 311 17.27 -6.10 12.38
CA ARG A 311 16.66 -4.77 12.51
C ARG A 311 15.14 -4.87 12.43
N LYS A 312 14.45 -3.99 13.16
CA LYS A 312 12.97 -3.92 13.15
C LYS A 312 12.50 -3.68 11.71
N ALA A 313 11.63 -4.54 11.20
CA ALA A 313 10.96 -4.30 9.92
C ALA A 313 10.02 -3.10 10.05
N SER A 314 10.03 -2.19 9.08
CA SER A 314 9.07 -1.09 9.04
C SER A 314 7.66 -1.63 8.76
N GLY A 315 6.65 -0.93 9.28
CA GLY A 315 5.25 -1.19 8.90
C GLY A 315 5.00 -0.84 7.43
N ALA A 316 3.89 -1.34 6.88
CA ALA A 316 3.41 -0.89 5.59
C ALA A 316 3.25 0.64 5.60
N LYS A 317 3.84 1.30 4.61
CA LYS A 317 3.66 2.73 4.39
C LYS A 317 2.38 2.94 3.59
N VAL A 318 1.45 3.72 4.14
CA VAL A 318 0.16 4.06 3.52
C VAL A 318 0.09 5.57 3.28
N ASP A 319 -0.70 6.01 2.30
CA ASP A 319 -0.78 7.43 1.93
C ASP A 319 -1.54 8.26 2.95
N ILE A 320 -2.66 7.71 3.43
CA ILE A 320 -3.46 8.25 4.53
C ILE A 320 -3.60 7.18 5.60
N LEU A 321 -3.35 7.56 6.86
CA LEU A 321 -3.56 6.69 8.01
C LEU A 321 -4.60 7.33 8.94
N PHE A 322 -5.63 6.58 9.31
CA PHE A 322 -6.71 7.04 10.19
C PHE A 322 -6.55 6.45 11.59
N LYS A 323 -6.54 7.32 12.61
CA LYS A 323 -6.33 6.94 14.00
C LYS A 323 -7.40 7.51 14.93
N VAL A 324 -7.63 6.85 16.05
CA VAL A 324 -8.51 7.33 17.12
C VAL A 324 -7.72 7.42 18.42
N GLY A 325 -7.85 8.56 19.11
CA GLY A 325 -7.16 8.83 20.37
C GLY A 325 -5.64 8.74 20.27
N GLY A 326 -5.06 9.04 19.11
CA GLY A 326 -3.63 8.91 18.82
C GLY A 326 -3.06 7.47 18.79
N ILE A 327 -3.86 6.45 19.12
CA ILE A 327 -3.38 5.09 19.41
C ILE A 327 -3.94 4.08 18.41
N HIS A 328 -5.26 4.00 18.28
CA HIS A 328 -5.91 2.91 17.54
C HIS A 328 -5.99 3.24 16.05
N GLU A 329 -5.33 2.43 15.22
CA GLU A 329 -5.44 2.50 13.75
C GLU A 329 -6.75 1.86 13.30
N VAL A 330 -7.65 2.65 12.71
CA VAL A 330 -9.00 2.23 12.31
C VAL A 330 -9.17 2.10 10.80
N GLY A 331 -8.18 2.57 10.04
CA GLY A 331 -8.19 2.48 8.59
C GLY A 331 -6.98 3.12 7.92
N CYS A 332 -6.93 2.98 6.60
CA CYS A 332 -5.91 3.63 5.78
C CYS A 332 -6.35 3.85 4.33
N SER A 333 -5.48 4.45 3.53
CA SER A 333 -5.70 4.64 2.09
C SER A 333 -4.43 4.39 1.28
N GLU A 334 -4.62 3.96 0.04
CA GLU A 334 -3.58 3.80 -0.98
C GLU A 334 -3.97 4.55 -2.24
N VAL A 335 -3.01 5.29 -2.81
CA VAL A 335 -3.15 6.05 -4.05
C VAL A 335 -2.24 5.46 -5.13
N GLY A 336 -2.81 5.17 -6.30
CA GLY A 336 -2.08 4.81 -7.51
C GLY A 336 -2.20 5.88 -8.59
N LYS A 337 -1.28 5.82 -9.56
CA LYS A 337 -1.25 6.73 -10.72
C LYS A 337 -2.51 6.67 -11.58
N ASP A 338 -2.74 7.72 -12.36
CA ASP A 338 -3.89 7.99 -13.22
C ASP A 338 -4.22 6.88 -14.22
N ASN A 339 -3.20 6.17 -14.69
CA ASN A 339 -3.33 5.12 -15.70
C ASN A 339 -3.52 3.69 -15.15
N VAL A 340 -3.64 3.53 -13.82
CA VAL A 340 -3.72 2.21 -13.19
C VAL A 340 -5.12 1.59 -13.37
N LEU A 341 -5.17 0.46 -14.07
CA LEU A 341 -6.36 -0.36 -14.27
C LEU A 341 -6.45 -1.50 -13.24
N ALA A 342 -7.62 -2.14 -13.17
CA ALA A 342 -7.88 -3.32 -12.31
C ALA A 342 -6.88 -4.48 -12.49
N ILE A 343 -6.35 -4.59 -13.70
CA ILE A 343 -5.49 -5.70 -14.12
C ILE A 343 -4.01 -5.38 -13.93
N ASP A 344 -3.67 -4.15 -13.57
CA ASP A 344 -2.29 -3.70 -13.46
C ASP A 344 -1.68 -4.18 -12.15
N ASP A 345 -0.39 -4.49 -12.19
CA ASP A 345 0.37 -4.98 -11.04
C ASP A 345 0.25 -4.06 -9.83
N LYS A 346 0.18 -2.74 -10.04
CA LYS A 346 -0.01 -1.76 -8.96
C LYS A 346 -1.34 -1.96 -8.23
N TYR A 347 -2.44 -2.23 -8.95
CA TYR A 347 -3.73 -2.51 -8.34
C TYR A 347 -3.69 -3.84 -7.58
N LEU A 348 -3.11 -4.88 -8.17
CA LEU A 348 -3.00 -6.20 -7.55
C LEU A 348 -2.11 -6.18 -6.29
N ASP A 349 -0.95 -5.54 -6.38
CA ASP A 349 0.02 -5.47 -5.27
C ASP A 349 -0.48 -4.54 -4.16
N ASP A 350 -0.83 -3.29 -4.47
CA ASP A 350 -1.19 -2.31 -3.44
C ASP A 350 -2.65 -2.48 -2.99
N GLY A 351 -3.56 -2.70 -3.93
CA GLY A 351 -4.99 -2.80 -3.68
C GLY A 351 -5.45 -4.18 -3.20
N MET A 352 -4.93 -5.27 -3.77
CA MET A 352 -5.40 -6.64 -3.47
C MET A 352 -4.50 -7.40 -2.47
N ILE A 353 -3.30 -6.90 -2.16
CA ILE A 353 -2.39 -7.54 -1.20
C ILE A 353 -2.01 -6.61 -0.04
N LYS A 354 -1.39 -5.46 -0.32
CA LYS A 354 -0.83 -4.55 0.69
C LYS A 354 -1.91 -3.94 1.58
N LEU A 355 -2.93 -3.33 0.98
CA LEU A 355 -4.05 -2.71 1.72
C LEU A 355 -4.79 -3.75 2.57
N PRO A 356 -5.27 -4.88 2.02
CA PRO A 356 -5.85 -5.99 2.78
C PRO A 356 -5.03 -6.42 4.00
N LYS A 357 -3.74 -6.71 3.84
CA LYS A 357 -2.89 -7.12 4.95
C LYS A 357 -2.72 -6.04 6.00
N THR A 358 -2.65 -4.78 5.56
CA THR A 358 -2.52 -3.63 6.47
C THR A 358 -3.79 -3.47 7.31
N LEU A 359 -4.97 -3.54 6.69
CA LEU A 359 -6.27 -3.52 7.37
C LEU A 359 -6.42 -4.70 8.33
N ARG A 360 -5.92 -5.89 7.96
CA ARG A 360 -5.92 -7.07 8.85
C ARG A 360 -5.08 -6.85 10.09
N HIS A 361 -3.87 -6.30 9.94
CA HIS A 361 -3.03 -6.00 11.09
C HIS A 361 -3.69 -4.97 12.02
N MET A 362 -4.34 -3.94 11.47
CA MET A 362 -5.12 -2.99 12.27
C MET A 362 -6.26 -3.68 13.01
N LEU A 363 -7.00 -4.56 12.34
CA LEU A 363 -8.11 -5.30 12.95
C LEU A 363 -7.63 -6.24 14.07
N LYS A 364 -6.46 -6.88 13.91
CA LYS A 364 -5.82 -7.70 14.94
C LYS A 364 -5.65 -6.93 16.26
N GLU A 365 -5.09 -5.72 16.18
CA GLU A 365 -4.87 -4.87 17.35
C GLU A 365 -6.20 -4.47 18.01
N LEU A 366 -7.21 -4.13 17.21
CA LEU A 366 -8.54 -3.79 17.73
C LEU A 366 -9.18 -4.95 18.48
N VAL A 367 -9.03 -6.17 17.95
CA VAL A 367 -9.54 -7.40 18.55
C VAL A 367 -8.79 -7.77 19.82
N GLN A 368 -7.46 -7.64 19.85
CA GLN A 368 -6.66 -7.86 21.07
C GLN A 368 -7.11 -6.96 22.23
N VAL A 369 -7.48 -5.71 21.90
CA VAL A 369 -7.97 -4.76 22.89
C VAL A 369 -9.41 -5.06 23.31
N ASN A 370 -10.23 -5.62 22.41
CA ASN A 370 -11.68 -5.86 22.55
C ASN A 370 -12.10 -7.30 22.12
N PRO A 371 -11.63 -8.34 22.82
CA PRO A 371 -11.78 -9.75 22.39
C PRO A 371 -13.23 -10.25 22.41
N CYS A 372 -14.10 -9.68 23.23
CA CYS A 372 -15.51 -10.07 23.29
C CYS A 372 -16.35 -9.54 22.11
N LYS A 373 -15.76 -8.72 21.23
CA LYS A 373 -16.45 -8.03 20.13
C LYS A 373 -15.89 -8.39 18.75
N ILE A 374 -15.22 -9.54 18.63
CA ILE A 374 -14.52 -9.97 17.40
C ILE A 374 -15.39 -9.77 16.15
N ASN A 375 -16.65 -10.25 16.19
CA ASN A 375 -17.53 -10.18 15.03
C ASN A 375 -18.25 -8.83 14.85
N GLU A 376 -18.03 -7.86 15.73
CA GLU A 376 -18.57 -6.50 15.63
C GLU A 376 -17.53 -5.52 15.09
N LEU A 377 -16.24 -5.82 15.26
CA LEU A 377 -15.12 -4.99 14.84
C LEU A 377 -14.86 -5.10 13.33
N TYR A 378 -14.32 -4.04 12.75
CA TYR A 378 -13.92 -3.95 11.36
C TYR A 378 -12.87 -2.85 11.17
N THR A 379 -12.25 -2.80 10.00
CA THR A 379 -11.37 -1.70 9.57
C THR A 379 -11.75 -1.23 8.18
N VAL A 380 -11.47 0.05 7.87
CA VAL A 380 -11.94 0.70 6.65
C VAL A 380 -10.76 1.18 5.81
N GLY A 381 -10.81 0.94 4.51
CA GLY A 381 -9.82 1.36 3.53
C GLY A 381 -10.43 2.23 2.44
N PHE A 382 -9.66 3.17 1.91
CA PHE A 382 -9.95 3.80 0.62
C PHE A 382 -8.88 3.41 -0.39
N LEU A 383 -9.28 2.83 -1.50
CA LEU A 383 -8.39 2.50 -2.60
C LEU A 383 -8.66 3.48 -3.74
N MET A 384 -7.70 4.35 -4.03
CA MET A 384 -7.80 5.36 -5.07
C MET A 384 -6.78 5.04 -6.16
N MET A 385 -7.22 4.42 -7.25
CA MET A 385 -6.34 3.97 -8.32
C MET A 385 -6.64 4.81 -9.55
N GLY A 386 -5.74 5.74 -9.82
CA GLY A 386 -5.93 6.78 -10.81
C GLY A 386 -7.11 7.68 -10.49
N LEU A 387 -8.13 7.65 -11.35
CA LEU A 387 -9.38 8.39 -11.17
C LEU A 387 -10.52 7.51 -10.65
N GLU A 388 -10.26 6.31 -10.14
CA GLU A 388 -11.29 5.46 -9.54
C GLU A 388 -11.09 5.35 -8.03
N MET A 389 -12.17 5.40 -7.26
CA MET A 389 -12.17 5.16 -5.82
C MET A 389 -13.05 3.96 -5.44
N GLU A 390 -12.54 3.13 -4.52
CA GLU A 390 -13.27 2.07 -3.84
C GLU A 390 -13.23 2.27 -2.32
N LEU A 391 -14.37 2.08 -1.67
CA LEU A 391 -14.45 1.89 -0.22
C LEU A 391 -14.27 0.39 0.09
N VAL A 392 -13.30 0.09 0.94
CA VAL A 392 -12.93 -1.27 1.35
C VAL A 392 -13.28 -1.44 2.82
N ILE A 393 -13.95 -2.52 3.19
CA ILE A 393 -14.28 -2.85 4.58
C ILE A 393 -13.76 -4.25 4.85
N MET A 394 -12.94 -4.39 5.90
CA MET A 394 -12.48 -5.68 6.40
C MET A 394 -13.16 -6.01 7.73
N ASP A 395 -13.76 -7.19 7.83
CA ASP A 395 -14.44 -7.67 9.04
C ASP A 395 -14.21 -9.16 9.32
N ILE A 396 -14.70 -9.65 10.47
CA ILE A 396 -14.75 -11.08 10.82
C ILE A 396 -16.23 -11.48 10.90
N PRO A 397 -16.84 -11.97 9.81
CA PRO A 397 -18.29 -12.15 9.74
C PRO A 397 -18.83 -13.23 10.67
N ALA A 398 -18.08 -14.32 10.88
CA ALA A 398 -18.46 -15.47 11.70
C ALA A 398 -17.23 -16.08 12.35
N GLY A 399 -17.41 -16.71 13.52
CA GLY A 399 -16.34 -17.38 14.23
C GLY A 399 -15.17 -16.44 14.53
N ASN A 400 -13.94 -16.94 14.40
CA ASN A 400 -12.72 -16.18 14.67
C ASN A 400 -11.55 -16.59 13.74
N THR A 401 -11.86 -17.04 12.52
CA THR A 401 -10.90 -17.75 11.64
C THR A 401 -10.67 -17.07 10.30
N ILE A 402 -11.66 -16.39 9.72
CA ILE A 402 -11.52 -15.68 8.44
C ILE A 402 -11.80 -14.19 8.59
N THR A 403 -10.92 -13.38 8.00
CA THR A 403 -11.20 -11.97 7.69
C THR A 403 -11.76 -11.86 6.29
N ARG A 404 -12.89 -11.18 6.13
CA ARG A 404 -13.53 -10.95 4.83
C ARG A 404 -13.29 -9.51 4.39
N ILE A 405 -13.05 -9.31 3.10
CA ILE A 405 -13.06 -8.00 2.45
C ILE A 405 -14.31 -7.84 1.61
N SER A 406 -15.02 -6.75 1.85
CA SER A 406 -16.08 -6.22 1.00
C SER A 406 -15.61 -4.92 0.36
N ARG A 407 -15.81 -4.78 -0.95
CA ARG A 407 -15.49 -3.58 -1.72
C ARG A 407 -16.77 -2.97 -2.28
N SER A 408 -16.84 -1.65 -2.32
CA SER A 408 -17.85 -0.96 -3.12
C SER A 408 -17.63 -1.22 -4.61
N LYS A 409 -18.57 -0.79 -5.45
CA LYS A 409 -18.22 -0.56 -6.86
C LYS A 409 -17.14 0.52 -6.96
N ARG A 410 -16.46 0.57 -8.08
CA ARG A 410 -15.55 1.66 -8.42
C ARG A 410 -16.36 2.87 -8.81
N TYR A 411 -16.01 3.99 -8.21
CA TYR A 411 -16.61 5.28 -8.51
C TYR A 411 -15.58 6.14 -9.24
N PRO A 412 -15.86 6.58 -10.47
CA PRO A 412 -14.95 7.45 -11.19
C PRO A 412 -15.00 8.86 -10.59
N PHE A 413 -13.85 9.53 -10.55
CA PHE A 413 -13.76 10.97 -10.45
C PHE A 413 -14.16 11.58 -11.80
N PRO A 414 -14.79 12.78 -11.81
CA PRO A 414 -15.16 13.44 -13.06
C PRO A 414 -13.96 13.54 -14.00
N SER A 415 -14.10 13.02 -15.22
CA SER A 415 -13.10 13.21 -16.29
C SER A 415 -13.37 14.47 -17.12
N LYS A 416 -14.58 15.02 -16.99
CA LYS A 416 -15.06 16.23 -17.65
C LYS A 416 -15.85 17.09 -16.69
N ALA A 417 -15.82 18.41 -16.89
CA ALA A 417 -16.59 19.36 -16.08
C ALA A 417 -18.10 19.04 -16.05
N SER A 418 -18.65 18.61 -17.19
CA SER A 418 -20.07 18.23 -17.33
C SER A 418 -20.47 16.99 -16.54
N ASN A 419 -19.51 16.22 -16.03
CA ASN A 419 -19.75 15.02 -15.27
C ASN A 419 -19.66 15.24 -13.76
N ILE A 420 -19.30 16.44 -13.28
CA ILE A 420 -19.12 16.70 -11.84
C ILE A 420 -20.36 16.27 -11.06
N GLY A 421 -21.56 16.66 -11.48
CA GLY A 421 -22.81 16.31 -10.79
C GLY A 421 -23.17 14.83 -10.82
N LYS A 422 -22.56 14.01 -11.68
CA LYS A 422 -22.84 12.57 -11.77
C LYS A 422 -21.78 11.73 -11.06
N ASP A 423 -20.52 12.12 -11.23
CA ASP A 423 -19.37 11.31 -10.85
C ASP A 423 -18.83 11.71 -9.46
N LEU A 424 -18.94 12.98 -9.05
CA LEU A 424 -18.43 13.44 -7.74
C LEU A 424 -19.38 13.12 -6.56
N PRO A 425 -20.71 13.27 -6.65
CA PRO A 425 -21.61 12.94 -5.55
C PRO A 425 -21.41 11.54 -4.94
N PRO A 426 -21.31 10.45 -5.74
CA PRO A 426 -21.08 9.12 -5.17
C PRO A 426 -19.73 8.98 -4.45
N LEU A 427 -18.72 9.76 -4.84
CA LEU A 427 -17.43 9.81 -4.13
C LEU A 427 -17.57 10.48 -2.77
N LEU A 428 -18.28 11.61 -2.71
CA LEU A 428 -18.54 12.32 -1.45
C LEU A 428 -19.35 11.43 -0.49
N GLU A 429 -20.36 10.74 -1.00
CA GLU A 429 -21.12 9.76 -0.22
C GLU A 429 -20.24 8.64 0.32
N ALA A 430 -19.43 8.01 -0.54
CA ALA A 430 -18.53 6.93 -0.12
C ALA A 430 -17.54 7.39 0.96
N THR A 431 -17.01 8.62 0.87
CA THR A 431 -16.15 9.19 1.91
C THR A 431 -16.90 9.42 3.23
N LEU A 432 -18.10 10.00 3.19
CA LEU A 432 -18.93 10.21 4.39
C LEU A 432 -19.29 8.88 5.06
N LEU A 433 -19.67 7.87 4.28
CA LEU A 433 -19.97 6.54 4.80
C LEU A 433 -18.73 5.89 5.44
N GLY A 434 -17.56 6.02 4.81
CA GLY A 434 -16.30 5.56 5.40
C GLY A 434 -15.96 6.27 6.71
N LYS A 435 -16.19 7.59 6.79
CA LYS A 435 -16.05 8.36 8.04
C LYS A 435 -17.01 7.86 9.11
N GLN A 436 -18.30 7.73 8.81
CA GLN A 436 -19.33 7.25 9.74
C GLN A 436 -19.03 5.83 10.28
N LEU A 437 -18.51 4.94 9.44
CA LEU A 437 -18.04 3.61 9.86
C LEU A 437 -16.92 3.72 10.89
N MET A 438 -15.89 4.52 10.63
CA MET A 438 -14.79 4.70 11.57
C MET A 438 -15.24 5.39 12.87
N GLU A 439 -16.20 6.32 12.82
CA GLU A 439 -16.78 6.97 14.00
C GLU A 439 -17.64 5.99 14.82
N SER A 440 -18.39 5.12 14.16
CA SER A 440 -19.17 4.06 14.81
C SER A 440 -18.26 3.04 15.49
N LEU A 441 -17.16 2.67 14.83
CA LEU A 441 -16.11 1.82 15.40
C LEU A 441 -15.46 2.46 16.63
N THR A 442 -15.25 3.78 16.63
CA THR A 442 -14.73 4.52 17.80
C THR A 442 -15.60 4.31 19.03
N LYS A 443 -16.92 4.48 18.88
CA LYS A 443 -17.90 4.23 19.96
C LYS A 443 -17.84 2.78 20.45
N LEU A 444 -17.59 1.83 19.54
CA LEU A 444 -17.47 0.41 19.86
C LEU A 444 -16.22 0.10 20.69
N ILE A 445 -15.10 0.78 20.43
CA ILE A 445 -13.81 0.63 21.14
C ILE A 445 -13.85 1.32 22.51
N ASP A 446 -14.52 2.47 22.63
CA ASP A 446 -14.53 3.29 23.86
C ASP A 446 -15.33 2.68 25.02
N THR A 447 -16.20 1.70 24.76
CA THR A 447 -17.02 1.03 25.79
C THR A 447 -16.25 -0.03 26.61
N ARG A 448 -14.94 0.14 26.76
CA ARG A 448 -14.04 -0.82 27.39
C ARG A 448 -14.31 -0.94 28.89
N LYS A 449 -14.44 -2.18 29.39
CA LYS A 449 -14.44 -2.47 30.84
C LYS A 449 -13.02 -2.34 31.41
N ARG A 450 -12.90 -1.83 32.64
CA ARG A 450 -11.64 -1.79 33.38
C ARG A 450 -11.05 -3.21 33.46
N LYS A 451 -9.81 -3.40 33.00
CA LYS A 451 -9.05 -4.62 33.27
C LYS A 451 -8.56 -4.58 34.73
N ALA A 452 -8.79 -5.65 35.49
CA ALA A 452 -8.18 -5.80 36.80
C ALA A 452 -6.65 -5.87 36.63
N PHE A 453 -5.91 -5.32 37.58
CA PHE A 453 -4.48 -5.52 37.63
C PHE A 453 -4.22 -6.95 38.10
N VAL A 454 -3.45 -7.70 37.33
CA VAL A 454 -3.07 -9.07 37.62
C VAL A 454 -1.55 -9.13 37.54
N LEU A 455 -0.91 -9.54 38.64
CA LEU A 455 0.56 -9.52 38.80
C LEU A 455 1.23 -10.75 38.14
N PHE A 456 0.48 -11.85 38.06
CA PHE A 456 0.84 -13.11 37.41
C PHE A 456 -0.42 -13.64 36.76
N ASP A 457 -0.37 -14.09 35.50
CA ASP A 457 -1.45 -14.89 34.94
C ASP A 457 -1.55 -16.14 35.84
N GLU A 458 -2.49 -16.12 36.80
CA GLU A 458 -2.92 -17.35 37.46
C GLU A 458 -3.35 -18.26 36.32
N ASP A 459 -2.76 -19.47 36.22
CA ASP A 459 -3.02 -20.43 35.14
C ASP A 459 -4.53 -20.53 34.89
N ASP A 460 -5.00 -19.75 33.92
CA ASP A 460 -6.41 -19.56 33.66
C ASP A 460 -6.82 -20.74 32.80
N ASP A 461 -7.46 -21.71 33.47
CA ASP A 461 -8.15 -22.85 32.90
C ASP A 461 -9.27 -22.33 31.97
N GLY A 462 -8.88 -21.86 30.77
CA GLY A 462 -9.77 -21.59 29.63
C GLY A 462 -10.08 -20.13 29.26
N SER A 463 -9.58 -19.09 29.94
CA SER A 463 -9.90 -17.67 29.63
C SER A 463 -8.70 -16.78 29.26
N THR A 464 -7.59 -17.38 28.81
CA THR A 464 -6.60 -16.61 28.05
C THR A 464 -7.31 -15.94 26.88
N THR A 465 -7.13 -14.62 26.77
CA THR A 465 -7.66 -13.81 25.67
C THR A 465 -6.98 -14.24 24.39
N THR A 466 -7.42 -15.34 23.82
CA THR A 466 -6.82 -15.99 22.66
C THR A 466 -7.15 -15.11 21.47
N ILE A 467 -6.10 -14.57 20.86
CA ILE A 467 -6.23 -13.85 19.60
C ILE A 467 -6.85 -14.82 18.60
N PRO A 468 -7.86 -14.39 17.82
CA PRO A 468 -8.45 -15.22 16.77
C PRO A 468 -7.40 -15.91 15.90
N ASN A 469 -7.64 -17.17 15.56
CA ASN A 469 -6.79 -17.96 14.66
C ASN A 469 -6.57 -17.24 13.32
N CYS A 470 -7.55 -16.42 12.91
CA CYS A 470 -7.46 -15.59 11.72
C CYS A 470 -6.30 -14.58 11.73
N PHE A 471 -5.63 -14.35 12.87
CA PHE A 471 -4.54 -13.39 13.06
C PHE A 471 -3.17 -14.00 13.38
N GLU A 472 -3.09 -15.32 13.47
CA GLU A 472 -1.80 -16.00 13.58
C GLU A 472 -0.98 -15.76 12.30
N ASN A 473 0.28 -15.34 12.46
CA ASN A 473 1.07 -14.74 11.38
C ASN A 473 2.12 -15.73 10.84
N ASN A 474 1.98 -16.09 9.57
CA ASN A 474 2.69 -17.23 8.97
C ASN A 474 3.55 -16.85 7.77
N LEU A 475 3.38 -15.62 7.30
CA LEU A 475 4.12 -15.02 6.19
C LEU A 475 4.77 -13.70 6.67
N SER A 476 5.43 -13.73 7.84
CA SER A 476 6.31 -12.63 8.23
C SER A 476 7.62 -12.75 7.45
N LYS A 477 7.89 -11.79 6.58
CA LYS A 477 9.27 -11.41 6.21
C LYS A 477 9.73 -10.30 7.12
#